data_AF-A0A0B4XK97-F1
#
_entry.id   AF-A0A0B4XK97-F1
#
_cell.length_a   1.000
_cell.length_b   1.000
_cell.length_c   1.000
_cell.angle_alpha   90.00
_cell.angle_beta   90.00
_cell.angle_gamma   90.00
#
_symmetry.space_group_name_H-M   'P 1'
#
loop_
_entity.id
_entity.type
_entity.pdbx_description
1 polymer ?
#
loop_
_entity_poly.entity_id
_entity_poly.type
_entity_poly.pdbx_seq_one_letter_code
_entity_poly.pdbx_strand_id
1 'polypeptide(L)'
;MSAHFLPVAMVALFAAFTNEGCEFGNRSDDGRASFALIDGPAERVDLVKLTINRITLGYENGSVNLPIDPPVVIDNLLDFQGTNARQLLPLEEVRDGTYDWIRLYISERNDDSLVRERENGQEFPLQLEEDAVSGTETRYLQLNQSFRIPDDEDARFTLELDLRKALLKPESSYYLLRPTLRLARNEDSGTISGTVAEALVTADYCTSDNAADEGRSLGNNVYLYRGAGVNMGDIYTNRAGTPIGSRNPYATAQVIKDTGSSEYSFEFGFIPAGSYTLGVTCQGMADEPMRQDSLRFDARQEIVVEAGEVLELDLL
;
A
#
# COMPACT_ATOMS: atom_id res chain seq x y z
N MET A 1 -51.70 -85.27 34.01
CA MET A 1 -50.27 -85.51 33.77
C MET A 1 -49.85 -84.65 32.60
N SER A 2 -48.75 -83.92 32.78
CA SER A 2 -47.88 -83.29 31.77
C SER A 2 -47.66 -81.80 32.03
N ALA A 3 -46.53 -81.61 32.73
CA ALA A 3 -45.60 -80.49 32.82
C ALA A 3 -45.98 -79.16 32.14
N HIS A 4 -46.08 -78.12 32.98
CA HIS A 4 -45.82 -76.74 32.63
C HIS A 4 -44.32 -76.56 32.26
N PHE A 5 -44.06 -76.05 31.06
CA PHE A 5 -42.76 -75.49 30.67
C PHE A 5 -42.98 -74.03 30.28
N LEU A 6 -42.36 -73.13 31.05
CA LEU A 6 -42.15 -71.72 30.70
C LEU A 6 -41.13 -71.63 29.55
N PRO A 7 -41.38 -70.83 28.50
CA PRO A 7 -40.31 -70.24 27.72
C PRO A 7 -39.97 -68.85 28.26
N VAL A 8 -38.68 -68.68 28.52
CA VAL A 8 -37.99 -67.47 28.95
C VAL A 8 -38.21 -66.34 27.94
N ALA A 9 -38.69 -65.20 28.42
CA ALA A 9 -38.77 -63.95 27.66
C ALA A 9 -37.36 -63.36 27.50
N MET A 10 -36.84 -63.37 26.28
CA MET A 10 -35.61 -62.67 25.91
C MET A 10 -35.97 -61.23 25.57
N VAL A 11 -35.83 -60.32 26.55
CA VAL A 11 -35.99 -58.88 26.35
C VAL A 11 -34.72 -58.37 25.65
N ALA A 12 -34.81 -58.10 24.34
CA ALA A 12 -33.79 -57.38 23.62
C ALA A 12 -33.90 -55.89 23.98
N LEU A 13 -32.99 -55.42 24.83
CA LEU A 13 -32.82 -54.00 25.15
C LEU A 13 -32.18 -53.32 23.93
N PHE A 14 -33.00 -52.75 23.04
CA PHE A 14 -32.54 -51.83 22.01
C PHE A 14 -32.17 -50.51 22.72
N ALA A 15 -30.89 -50.37 23.06
CA ALA A 15 -30.34 -49.08 23.45
C ALA A 15 -30.35 -48.16 22.22
N ALA A 16 -31.32 -47.24 22.20
CA ALA A 16 -31.29 -46.08 21.34
C ALA A 16 -30.11 -45.20 21.79
N PHE A 17 -28.95 -45.37 21.16
CA PHE A 17 -27.97 -44.30 21.11
C PHE A 17 -28.47 -43.30 20.08
N THR A 18 -29.28 -42.34 20.52
CA THR A 18 -29.35 -41.07 19.81
C THR A 18 -27.98 -40.45 19.97
N ASN A 19 -27.20 -40.53 18.89
CA ASN A 19 -25.97 -39.79 18.73
C ASN A 19 -26.37 -38.31 18.68
N GLU A 20 -26.57 -37.70 19.85
CA GLU A 20 -26.32 -36.28 20.00
C GLU A 20 -24.81 -36.13 19.85
N GLY A 21 -24.37 -36.21 18.59
CA GLY A 21 -23.09 -35.66 18.20
C GLY A 21 -23.20 -34.19 18.56
N CYS A 22 -22.52 -33.80 19.64
CA CYS A 22 -22.01 -32.44 19.75
C CYS A 22 -21.23 -32.21 18.47
N GLU A 23 -21.87 -31.56 17.50
CA GLU A 23 -21.23 -30.92 16.39
C GLU A 23 -20.38 -29.81 17.02
N PHE A 24 -19.18 -30.17 17.44
CA PHE A 24 -18.09 -29.22 17.56
C PHE A 24 -17.86 -28.77 16.12
N GLY A 25 -18.61 -27.77 15.69
CA GLY A 25 -18.22 -26.96 14.55
C GLY A 25 -16.82 -26.48 14.89
N ASN A 26 -15.82 -27.05 14.21
CA ASN A 26 -14.58 -26.32 13.99
C ASN A 26 -15.05 -25.01 13.38
N ARG A 27 -15.04 -23.91 14.14
CA ARG A 27 -14.88 -22.61 13.49
C ARG A 27 -13.58 -22.77 12.71
N SER A 28 -13.70 -22.81 11.39
CA SER A 28 -12.58 -22.54 10.54
C SER A 28 -12.08 -21.16 10.95
N ASP A 29 -10.87 -21.08 11.49
CA ASP A 29 -10.17 -19.80 11.70
C ASP A 29 -9.74 -19.25 10.32
N ASP A 30 -10.63 -19.30 9.32
CA ASP A 30 -10.30 -19.13 7.90
C ASP A 30 -11.04 -17.89 7.40
N GLY A 31 -10.41 -16.73 7.58
CA GLY A 31 -10.75 -15.53 6.84
C GLY A 31 -10.21 -15.60 5.42
N ARG A 32 -10.54 -14.60 4.60
CA ARG A 32 -9.98 -14.49 3.24
C ARG A 32 -9.36 -13.12 3.03
N ALA A 33 -8.13 -13.10 2.52
CA ALA A 33 -7.45 -11.85 2.25
C ALA A 33 -6.68 -11.85 0.93
N SER A 34 -6.64 -10.68 0.29
CA SER A 34 -5.77 -10.41 -0.87
C SER A 34 -4.92 -9.17 -0.60
N PHE A 35 -3.72 -9.13 -1.18
CA PHE A 35 -2.82 -7.99 -1.04
C PHE A 35 -2.38 -7.49 -2.42
N ALA A 36 -2.47 -6.18 -2.62
CA ALA A 36 -1.96 -5.47 -3.79
C ALA A 36 -0.97 -4.38 -3.39
N LEU A 37 -0.22 -3.86 -4.36
CA LEU A 37 0.76 -2.80 -4.19
C LEU A 37 0.53 -1.69 -5.21
N ILE A 38 0.58 -0.45 -4.75
CA ILE A 38 0.69 0.77 -5.55
C ILE A 38 1.91 1.58 -5.10
N ASP A 39 2.18 2.62 -5.86
CA ASP A 39 3.27 3.57 -5.70
C ASP A 39 2.76 5.00 -5.48
N GLY A 40 3.56 5.79 -4.76
CA GLY A 40 3.48 7.25 -4.75
C GLY A 40 4.51 7.86 -5.72
N PRO A 41 4.29 9.04 -6.29
CA PRO A 41 5.06 9.47 -7.44
C PRO A 41 6.52 9.76 -7.15
N ALA A 42 7.43 9.40 -8.06
CA ALA A 42 8.87 9.61 -7.91
C ALA A 42 9.51 10.20 -9.17
N GLU A 43 9.84 11.51 -9.14
CA GLU A 43 10.29 12.24 -10.34
C GLU A 43 11.74 11.99 -10.73
N ARG A 44 12.60 11.65 -9.76
CA ARG A 44 14.05 11.51 -9.98
C ARG A 44 14.44 10.21 -10.67
N VAL A 45 13.49 9.29 -10.80
CA VAL A 45 13.68 7.95 -11.37
C VAL A 45 12.67 7.72 -12.50
N ASP A 46 13.03 6.85 -13.44
CA ASP A 46 12.14 6.44 -14.54
C ASP A 46 11.87 4.92 -14.54
N LEU A 47 12.58 4.17 -13.69
CA LEU A 47 12.31 2.76 -13.45
C LEU A 47 12.65 2.37 -12.01
N VAL A 48 11.74 1.63 -11.36
CA VAL A 48 12.01 0.92 -10.11
C VAL A 48 11.50 -0.51 -10.25
N LYS A 49 12.42 -1.45 -10.41
CA LYS A 49 12.10 -2.88 -10.49
C LYS A 49 12.11 -3.48 -9.10
N LEU A 50 11.10 -4.29 -8.78
CA LEU A 50 11.02 -5.04 -7.53
C LEU A 50 10.64 -6.49 -7.79
N THR A 51 11.20 -7.40 -7.02
CA THR A 51 10.76 -8.80 -6.97
C THR A 51 10.33 -9.17 -5.56
N ILE A 52 9.07 -9.58 -5.39
CA ILE A 52 8.45 -9.90 -4.09
C ILE A 52 8.13 -11.40 -4.05
N ASN A 53 8.60 -12.08 -3.02
CA ASN A 53 8.47 -13.55 -2.91
C ASN A 53 7.67 -14.03 -1.70
N ARG A 54 7.35 -13.13 -0.75
CA ARG A 54 6.59 -13.50 0.45
C ARG A 54 5.98 -12.27 1.12
N ILE A 55 4.79 -12.47 1.67
CA ILE A 55 4.18 -11.59 2.65
C ILE A 55 4.21 -12.29 4.02
N THR A 56 4.39 -11.54 5.10
CA THR A 56 4.24 -12.09 6.46
C THR A 56 3.43 -11.15 7.31
N LEU A 57 2.40 -11.70 7.96
CA LEU A 57 1.48 -10.97 8.80
C LEU A 57 1.77 -11.34 10.25
N GLY A 58 2.05 -10.34 11.10
CA GLY A 58 2.30 -10.55 12.52
C GLY A 58 1.09 -10.28 13.38
N TYR A 59 0.91 -11.09 14.41
CA TYR A 59 -0.11 -10.91 15.44
C TYR A 59 0.54 -11.11 16.83
N GLU A 60 -0.16 -10.76 17.89
CA GLU A 60 0.35 -10.71 19.28
C GLU A 60 1.31 -11.85 19.67
N ASN A 61 1.02 -13.09 19.27
CA ASN A 61 1.75 -14.29 19.68
C ASN A 61 2.37 -15.09 18.51
N GLY A 62 2.55 -14.48 17.33
CA GLY A 62 3.15 -15.19 16.20
C GLY A 62 3.07 -14.46 14.87
N SER A 63 3.28 -15.20 13.79
CA SER A 63 3.11 -14.69 12.43
C SER A 63 2.59 -15.76 11.48
N VAL A 64 1.96 -15.31 10.39
CA VAL A 64 1.53 -16.15 9.26
C VAL A 64 2.41 -15.80 8.07
N ASN A 65 3.07 -16.81 7.49
CA ASN A 65 3.84 -16.67 6.26
C ASN A 65 2.96 -16.98 5.06
N LEU A 66 2.89 -16.06 4.11
CA LEU A 66 2.16 -16.18 2.86
C LEU A 66 3.18 -16.18 1.71
N PRO A 67 3.69 -17.37 1.30
CA PRO A 67 4.65 -17.47 0.20
C PRO A 67 3.98 -17.10 -1.13
N ILE A 68 4.75 -16.47 -2.02
CA ILE A 68 4.32 -16.10 -3.38
C ILE A 68 5.15 -16.93 -4.35
N ASP A 69 4.52 -17.94 -4.97
CA ASP A 69 5.16 -18.87 -5.90
C ASP A 69 4.32 -19.02 -7.19
N PRO A 70 4.84 -18.59 -8.36
CA PRO A 70 6.15 -17.95 -8.56
C PRO A 70 6.21 -16.54 -7.94
N PRO A 71 7.41 -16.02 -7.59
CA PRO A 71 7.57 -14.65 -7.11
C PRO A 71 6.95 -13.63 -8.06
N VAL A 72 6.36 -12.57 -7.50
CA VAL A 72 5.84 -11.45 -8.28
C VAL A 72 6.99 -10.54 -8.66
N VAL A 73 7.29 -10.50 -9.96
CA VAL A 73 8.18 -9.51 -10.57
C VAL A 73 7.35 -8.30 -10.99
N ILE A 74 7.82 -7.12 -10.60
CA ILE A 74 7.29 -5.81 -10.97
C ILE A 74 8.40 -5.14 -11.79
N ASP A 75 8.24 -5.10 -13.11
CA ASP A 75 9.26 -4.56 -14.01
C ASP A 75 9.46 -3.06 -13.80
N ASN A 76 8.38 -2.33 -13.52
CA ASN A 76 8.42 -0.93 -13.13
C ASN A 76 7.29 -0.60 -12.16
N LEU A 77 7.63 -0.26 -10.91
CA LEU A 77 6.66 0.12 -9.89
C LEU A 77 5.95 1.45 -10.22
N LEU A 78 6.61 2.34 -10.97
CA LEU A 78 6.05 3.64 -11.37
C LEU A 78 4.81 3.53 -12.28
N ASP A 79 4.52 2.34 -12.80
CA ASP A 79 3.33 2.08 -13.61
C ASP A 79 2.07 1.85 -12.77
N PHE A 80 2.21 1.66 -11.45
CA PHE A 80 1.13 1.31 -10.53
C PHE A 80 0.81 2.46 -9.57
N GLN A 81 0.12 3.49 -10.05
CA GLN A 81 -0.27 4.68 -9.26
C GLN A 81 -1.79 4.83 -9.19
N GLY A 82 -2.27 5.64 -8.24
CA GLY A 82 -3.70 5.87 -8.05
C GLY A 82 -4.43 4.57 -7.69
N THR A 83 -5.42 4.19 -8.50
CA THR A 83 -6.18 2.94 -8.37
C THR A 83 -5.56 1.76 -9.14
N ASN A 84 -4.55 2.00 -9.98
CA ASN A 84 -3.89 0.94 -10.74
C ASN A 84 -2.92 0.15 -9.85
N ALA A 85 -3.37 -0.97 -9.30
CA ALA A 85 -2.60 -1.77 -8.35
C ALA A 85 -2.03 -3.06 -8.95
N ARG A 86 -0.82 -3.42 -8.52
CA ARG A 86 -0.22 -4.73 -8.79
C ARG A 86 -0.66 -5.72 -7.73
N GLN A 87 -1.38 -6.78 -8.12
CA GLN A 87 -1.71 -7.88 -7.22
C GLN A 87 -0.42 -8.62 -6.78
N LEU A 88 -0.21 -8.73 -5.47
CA LEU A 88 0.90 -9.47 -4.87
C LEU A 88 0.47 -10.87 -4.44
N LEU A 89 -0.70 -10.96 -3.80
CA LEU A 89 -1.33 -12.20 -3.38
C LEU A 89 -2.80 -12.13 -3.78
N PRO A 90 -3.33 -13.14 -4.52
CA PRO A 90 -4.76 -13.22 -4.78
C PRO A 90 -5.53 -13.47 -3.49
N LEU A 91 -6.85 -13.54 -3.61
CA LEU A 91 -7.72 -13.79 -2.48
C LEU A 91 -7.58 -15.25 -2.02
N GLU A 92 -6.87 -15.44 -0.90
CA GLU A 92 -6.52 -16.74 -0.33
C GLU A 92 -7.10 -16.89 1.07
N GLU A 93 -7.18 -18.13 1.56
CA GLU A 93 -7.50 -18.42 2.95
C GLU A 93 -6.33 -17.98 3.84
N VAL A 94 -6.63 -17.13 4.82
CA VAL A 94 -5.68 -16.60 5.79
C VAL A 94 -6.35 -16.63 7.14
N ARG A 95 -5.57 -16.86 8.20
CA ARG A 95 -6.12 -16.86 9.56
C ARG A 95 -6.93 -15.58 9.81
N ASP A 96 -8.16 -15.71 10.30
CA ASP A 96 -8.89 -14.53 10.74
C ASP A 96 -8.24 -13.91 11.99
N GLY A 97 -8.61 -12.67 12.28
CA GLY A 97 -8.20 -11.93 13.46
C GLY A 97 -7.45 -10.64 13.17
N THR A 98 -6.87 -10.08 14.23
CA THR A 98 -6.13 -8.83 14.20
C THR A 98 -4.64 -9.09 14.06
N TYR A 99 -4.02 -8.32 13.18
CA TYR A 99 -2.59 -8.30 12.92
C TYR A 99 -2.04 -6.93 13.30
N ASP A 100 -0.80 -6.90 13.78
CA ASP A 100 -0.13 -5.70 14.29
C ASP A 100 0.87 -5.12 13.28
N TRP A 101 1.37 -5.95 12.37
CA TRP A 101 2.32 -5.56 11.35
C TRP A 101 2.25 -6.46 10.12
N ILE A 102 2.75 -5.93 9.00
CA ILE A 102 2.94 -6.66 7.74
C ILE A 102 4.37 -6.47 7.23
N ARG A 103 4.95 -7.54 6.66
CA ARG A 103 6.27 -7.54 6.00
C ARG A 103 6.15 -7.93 4.54
N LEU A 104 6.77 -7.14 3.65
CA LEU A 104 6.97 -7.48 2.25
C LEU A 104 8.41 -7.93 2.04
N TYR A 105 8.64 -9.17 1.66
CA TYR A 105 9.99 -9.69 1.40
C TYR A 105 10.39 -9.45 -0.04
N ILE A 106 11.52 -8.75 -0.21
CA ILE A 106 12.04 -8.30 -1.50
C ILE A 106 13.32 -9.08 -1.83
N SER A 107 13.43 -9.58 -3.06
CA SER A 107 14.65 -10.21 -3.56
C SER A 107 15.67 -9.16 -3.99
N GLU A 108 16.88 -9.25 -3.43
CA GLU A 108 18.04 -8.43 -3.81
C GLU A 108 19.06 -9.23 -4.67
N ARG A 109 18.73 -10.46 -5.12
CA ARG A 109 19.69 -11.30 -5.87
C ARG A 109 19.83 -10.77 -7.31
N ASN A 110 21.05 -10.73 -7.86
CA ASN A 110 21.36 -10.56 -9.31
C ASN A 110 20.36 -9.72 -10.14
N ASP A 111 20.32 -8.39 -9.99
CA ASP A 111 19.46 -7.48 -10.77
C ASP A 111 17.93 -7.74 -10.66
N ASP A 112 17.49 -8.49 -9.63
CA ASP A 112 16.07 -8.73 -9.33
C ASP A 112 15.34 -7.45 -8.90
N SER A 113 16.07 -6.50 -8.30
CA SER A 113 15.57 -5.19 -7.89
C SER A 113 16.61 -4.10 -8.18
N LEU A 114 16.21 -3.07 -8.92
CA LEU A 114 17.10 -1.98 -9.34
C LEU A 114 16.31 -0.68 -9.53
N VAL A 115 17.04 0.43 -9.55
CA VAL A 115 16.53 1.77 -9.83
C VAL A 115 17.28 2.34 -11.02
N ARG A 116 16.56 2.98 -11.95
CA ARG A 116 17.17 3.78 -13.01
C ARG A 116 16.90 5.25 -12.80
N GLU A 117 17.96 6.05 -12.84
CA GLU A 117 17.86 7.50 -12.73
C GLU A 117 17.37 8.12 -14.03
N ARG A 118 16.42 9.04 -13.91
CA ARG A 118 15.85 9.74 -15.06
C ARG A 118 16.88 10.63 -15.76
N GLU A 119 17.71 11.33 -15.00
CA GLU A 119 18.61 12.36 -15.52
C GLU A 119 19.68 11.81 -16.48
N ASN A 120 20.22 10.62 -16.17
CA ASN A 120 21.39 10.06 -16.85
C ASN A 120 21.19 8.63 -17.37
N GLY A 121 20.03 8.00 -17.08
CA GLY A 121 19.73 6.62 -17.46
C GLY A 121 20.57 5.56 -16.75
N GLN A 122 21.34 5.93 -15.72
CA GLN A 122 22.18 4.99 -14.98
C GLN A 122 21.32 4.10 -14.08
N GLU A 123 21.63 2.81 -14.11
CA GLU A 123 21.01 1.80 -13.25
C GLU A 123 21.86 1.56 -12.01
N PHE A 124 21.18 1.47 -10.87
CA PHE A 124 21.77 1.24 -9.57
C PHE A 124 21.06 0.06 -8.89
N PRO A 125 21.82 -0.83 -8.21
CA PRO A 125 21.23 -1.82 -7.34
C PRO A 125 20.34 -1.16 -6.27
N LEU A 126 19.20 -1.78 -5.97
CA LEU A 126 18.32 -1.38 -4.88
C LEU A 126 18.58 -2.26 -3.65
N GLN A 127 18.81 -1.63 -2.50
CA GLN A 127 19.09 -2.29 -1.23
C GLN A 127 18.08 -1.85 -0.17
N LEU A 128 17.70 -2.71 0.76
CA LEU A 128 16.80 -2.36 1.86
C LEU A 128 17.57 -1.85 3.09
N GLU A 129 17.08 -0.81 3.77
CA GLU A 129 17.69 -0.29 5.00
C GLU A 129 17.22 -1.09 6.23
N GLU A 130 18.02 -2.04 6.75
CA GLU A 130 18.08 -2.39 8.19
C GLU A 130 19.23 -3.35 8.55
N ASP A 131 19.55 -3.36 9.85
CA ASP A 131 20.57 -4.12 10.56
C ASP A 131 20.69 -5.57 10.08
N ALA A 132 21.77 -5.86 9.36
CA ALA A 132 22.24 -7.21 9.18
C ALA A 132 22.57 -7.80 10.56
N VAL A 133 21.58 -8.41 11.22
CA VAL A 133 21.88 -9.58 12.05
C VAL A 133 22.44 -10.60 11.06
N SER A 134 23.77 -10.61 11.00
CA SER A 134 24.56 -11.45 10.11
C SER A 134 23.99 -12.88 10.08
N GLY A 135 23.51 -13.31 8.91
CA GLY A 135 23.23 -14.73 8.65
C GLY A 135 21.85 -15.11 8.11
N THR A 136 20.88 -14.19 7.95
CA THR A 136 19.59 -14.54 7.29
C THR A 136 19.40 -13.75 6.00
N GLU A 137 19.45 -14.44 4.84
CA GLU A 137 19.27 -13.90 3.48
C GLU A 137 17.85 -13.39 3.17
N THR A 138 17.13 -12.82 4.13
CA THR A 138 15.75 -12.35 3.92
C THR A 138 15.57 -10.94 4.42
N ARG A 139 15.48 -10.02 3.46
CA ARG A 139 15.25 -8.58 3.65
C ARG A 139 13.79 -8.26 3.38
N TYR A 140 13.24 -7.33 4.13
CA TYR A 140 11.82 -6.99 4.05
C TYR A 140 11.59 -5.51 4.36
N LEU A 141 10.51 -4.96 3.80
CA LEU A 141 9.91 -3.72 4.29
C LEU A 141 8.87 -4.07 5.33
N GLN A 142 8.89 -3.43 6.50
CA GLN A 142 7.92 -3.64 7.56
C GLN A 142 7.03 -2.41 7.75
N LEU A 143 5.72 -2.64 7.80
CA LEU A 143 4.74 -1.64 8.22
C LEU A 143 4.16 -2.04 9.58
N ASN A 144 4.30 -1.14 10.56
CA ASN A 144 3.70 -1.27 11.90
C ASN A 144 2.34 -0.58 11.94
N GLN A 145 1.35 -1.19 11.32
CA GLN A 145 -0.03 -0.73 11.29
C GLN A 145 -0.95 -1.91 11.58
N SER A 146 -1.82 -1.78 12.58
CA SER A 146 -2.81 -2.82 12.88
C SER A 146 -3.91 -2.89 11.82
N PHE A 147 -4.33 -4.10 11.45
CA PHE A 147 -5.45 -4.37 10.54
C PHE A 147 -6.16 -5.67 10.94
N ARG A 148 -7.36 -5.91 10.41
CA ARG A 148 -8.18 -7.08 10.73
C ARG A 148 -8.55 -7.85 9.47
N ILE A 149 -8.38 -9.16 9.50
CA ILE A 149 -8.99 -10.10 8.55
C ILE A 149 -10.23 -10.69 9.26
N PRO A 150 -11.45 -10.41 8.78
CA PRO A 150 -12.67 -10.99 9.34
C PRO A 150 -12.88 -12.43 8.86
N ASP A 151 -13.71 -13.18 9.58
CA ASP A 151 -14.10 -14.57 9.29
C ASP A 151 -15.39 -14.67 8.44
N ASP A 152 -16.08 -13.55 8.21
CA ASP A 152 -17.38 -13.49 7.55
C ASP A 152 -17.41 -12.74 6.21
N GLU A 153 -16.28 -12.14 5.80
CA GLU A 153 -16.16 -11.44 4.52
C GLU A 153 -14.74 -11.46 3.94
N ASP A 154 -14.63 -11.20 2.64
CA ASP A 154 -13.34 -11.01 1.99
C ASP A 154 -12.71 -9.68 2.45
N ALA A 155 -11.43 -9.69 2.82
CA ALA A 155 -10.66 -8.48 3.11
C ALA A 155 -9.65 -8.20 2.00
N ARG A 156 -9.85 -7.10 1.26
CA ARG A 156 -8.93 -6.69 0.20
C ARG A 156 -8.07 -5.56 0.70
N PHE A 157 -6.76 -5.74 0.65
CA PHE A 157 -5.81 -4.71 1.09
C PHE A 157 -4.95 -4.22 -0.06
N THR A 158 -4.71 -2.92 -0.08
CA THR A 158 -3.70 -2.30 -0.93
C THR A 158 -2.64 -1.64 -0.06
N LEU A 159 -1.39 -2.03 -0.28
CA LEU A 159 -0.23 -1.32 0.23
C LEU A 159 0.15 -0.22 -0.75
N GLU A 160 0.55 0.93 -0.25
CA GLU A 160 1.26 1.92 -1.05
C GLU A 160 2.68 2.04 -0.50
N LEU A 161 3.65 1.92 -1.40
CA LEU A 161 5.05 2.27 -1.16
C LEU A 161 5.29 3.65 -1.77
N ASP A 162 5.38 4.69 -0.96
CA ASP A 162 5.61 6.04 -1.46
C ASP A 162 7.08 6.16 -1.92
N LEU A 163 7.40 5.90 -3.21
CA LEU A 163 8.78 5.88 -3.68
C LEU A 163 9.50 7.23 -3.50
N ARG A 164 8.77 8.35 -3.51
CA ARG A 164 9.35 9.66 -3.17
C ARG A 164 9.97 9.63 -1.79
N LYS A 165 9.25 9.09 -0.80
CA LYS A 165 9.75 8.89 0.56
C LYS A 165 10.70 7.70 0.67
N ALA A 166 10.48 6.62 -0.07
CA ALA A 166 11.18 5.36 0.12
C ALA A 166 12.62 5.42 -0.35
N LEU A 167 12.86 6.06 -1.51
CA LEU A 167 14.15 6.05 -2.17
C LEU A 167 15.11 7.06 -1.53
N LEU A 168 16.27 6.56 -1.11
CA LEU A 168 17.38 7.38 -0.64
C LEU A 168 18.64 6.98 -1.41
N LYS A 169 19.34 7.95 -1.99
CA LYS A 169 20.67 7.73 -2.59
C LYS A 169 21.76 8.18 -1.62
N PRO A 170 22.32 7.29 -0.78
CA PRO A 170 23.36 7.68 0.19
C PRO A 170 24.73 7.94 -0.48
N GLU A 171 25.08 7.17 -1.52
CA GLU A 171 26.36 7.20 -2.25
C GLU A 171 26.15 6.85 -3.73
N SER A 172 27.17 7.01 -4.57
CA SER A 172 27.08 6.86 -6.04
C SER A 172 26.93 5.42 -6.57
N SER A 173 26.75 4.40 -5.73
CA SER A 173 26.77 2.99 -6.18
C SER A 173 25.50 2.18 -5.93
N TYR A 174 24.52 2.71 -5.18
CA TYR A 174 23.25 2.02 -4.92
C TYR A 174 22.16 3.00 -4.43
N TYR A 175 20.91 2.55 -4.49
CA TYR A 175 19.77 3.17 -3.80
C TYR A 175 19.37 2.36 -2.56
N LEU A 176 18.94 3.05 -1.52
CA LEU A 176 18.25 2.48 -0.36
C LEU A 176 16.74 2.57 -0.55
N LEU A 177 16.04 1.49 -0.22
CA LEU A 177 14.60 1.41 -0.10
C LEU A 177 14.20 1.35 1.37
N ARG A 178 13.48 2.37 1.82
CA ARG A 178 13.05 2.56 3.20
C ARG A 178 11.58 2.16 3.39
N PRO A 179 11.17 1.71 4.58
CA PRO A 179 9.81 1.22 4.85
C PRO A 179 8.78 2.35 4.98
N THR A 180 8.46 3.01 3.86
CA THR A 180 7.52 4.14 3.79
C THR A 180 6.14 3.70 3.30
N LEU A 181 5.67 2.59 3.88
CA LEU A 181 4.44 1.93 3.50
C LEU A 181 3.22 2.55 4.18
N ARG A 182 2.07 2.52 3.51
CA ARG A 182 0.73 2.61 4.14
C ARG A 182 -0.12 1.42 3.70
N LEU A 183 -1.06 1.02 4.54
CA LEU A 183 -2.02 -0.04 4.25
C LEU A 183 -3.43 0.53 4.29
N ALA A 184 -4.22 0.25 3.26
CA ALA A 184 -5.64 0.53 3.23
C ALA A 184 -6.42 -0.78 3.02
N ARG A 185 -7.55 -0.90 3.71
CA ARG A 185 -8.56 -1.88 3.38
C ARG A 185 -9.49 -1.26 2.34
N ASN A 186 -9.67 -1.95 1.22
CA ASN A 186 -10.34 -1.39 0.06
C ASN A 186 -11.80 -1.06 0.38
N GLU A 187 -12.46 -1.93 1.14
CA GLU A 187 -13.85 -1.76 1.58
C GLU A 187 -14.06 -0.52 2.50
N ASP A 188 -13.00 -0.02 3.13
CA ASP A 188 -13.05 1.14 4.05
C ASP A 188 -12.42 2.40 3.43
N SER A 189 -12.22 2.39 2.11
CA SER A 189 -11.50 3.44 1.38
C SER A 189 -12.28 3.96 0.18
N GLY A 190 -12.00 5.19 -0.23
CA GLY A 190 -12.50 5.81 -1.45
C GLY A 190 -11.37 6.23 -2.39
N THR A 191 -11.76 6.73 -3.57
CA THR A 191 -10.88 7.30 -4.59
C THR A 191 -11.11 8.80 -4.66
N ILE A 192 -10.05 9.58 -4.80
CA ILE A 192 -10.13 11.01 -5.12
C ILE A 192 -9.52 11.19 -6.50
N SER A 193 -10.25 11.77 -7.44
CA SER A 193 -9.73 12.11 -8.77
C SER A 193 -10.17 13.51 -9.15
N GLY A 194 -9.53 14.09 -10.15
CA GLY A 194 -9.93 15.41 -10.60
C GLY A 194 -9.00 16.07 -11.60
N THR A 195 -9.36 17.30 -11.95
CA THR A 195 -8.59 18.16 -12.85
C THR A 195 -7.85 19.24 -12.08
N VAL A 196 -6.75 19.70 -12.67
CA VAL A 196 -5.94 20.83 -12.20
C VAL A 196 -5.87 21.87 -13.30
N ALA A 197 -6.18 23.12 -12.97
CA ALA A 197 -6.04 24.21 -13.92
C ALA A 197 -4.58 24.40 -14.36
N GLU A 198 -4.35 24.56 -15.66
CA GLU A 198 -3.01 24.75 -16.26
C GLU A 198 -2.24 25.90 -15.58
N ALA A 199 -2.93 26.97 -15.18
CA ALA A 199 -2.32 28.11 -14.49
C ALA A 199 -1.64 27.75 -13.16
N LEU A 200 -2.09 26.69 -12.48
CA LEU A 200 -1.50 26.22 -11.22
C LEU A 200 -0.18 25.46 -11.42
N VAL A 201 0.02 24.91 -12.62
CA VAL A 201 1.15 24.03 -12.96
C VAL A 201 2.14 24.66 -13.95
N THR A 202 1.83 25.87 -14.46
CA THR A 202 2.66 26.63 -15.40
C THR A 202 3.04 28.02 -14.91
N ALA A 203 2.75 28.35 -13.65
CA ALA A 203 3.10 29.65 -13.07
C ALA A 203 4.62 29.90 -13.03
N ASP A 204 5.04 31.18 -13.06
CA ASP A 204 6.44 31.59 -13.12
C ASP A 204 7.33 31.08 -11.96
N TYR A 205 6.73 30.72 -10.83
CA TYR A 205 7.42 30.20 -9.65
C TYR A 205 7.51 28.67 -9.61
N CYS A 206 6.96 27.98 -10.61
CA CYS A 206 6.99 26.53 -10.68
C CYS A 206 8.40 26.02 -10.96
N THR A 207 8.76 24.93 -10.28
CA THR A 207 10.01 24.20 -10.52
C THR A 207 9.75 22.87 -11.23
N SER A 208 8.50 22.62 -11.61
CA SER A 208 8.08 21.46 -12.38
C SER A 208 8.64 21.50 -13.80
N ASP A 209 9.00 20.33 -14.33
CA ASP A 209 9.32 20.17 -15.74
C ASP A 209 8.09 19.66 -16.52
N ASN A 210 7.40 20.59 -17.17
CA ASN A 210 6.23 20.30 -18.01
C ASN A 210 6.59 19.73 -19.40
N ALA A 211 7.87 19.64 -19.74
CA ALA A 211 8.37 19.17 -21.03
C ALA A 211 9.09 17.81 -20.95
N ALA A 212 9.13 17.19 -19.77
CA ALA A 212 10.00 16.07 -19.45
C ALA A 212 9.74 14.78 -20.26
N ASP A 213 8.48 14.51 -20.66
CA ASP A 213 8.11 13.35 -21.48
C ASP A 213 6.70 13.55 -22.07
N GLU A 214 6.41 12.94 -23.22
CA GLU A 214 5.12 12.94 -23.97
C GLU A 214 3.85 12.70 -23.12
N GLY A 215 3.46 13.67 -22.28
CA GLY A 215 2.30 13.60 -21.38
C GLY A 215 2.61 13.52 -19.88
N ARG A 216 3.87 13.40 -19.44
CA ARG A 216 4.22 13.40 -18.00
C ARG A 216 4.90 14.69 -17.60
N SER A 217 4.19 15.49 -16.80
CA SER A 217 4.77 16.65 -16.13
C SER A 217 5.44 16.21 -14.83
N LEU A 218 6.70 16.57 -14.63
CA LEU A 218 7.44 16.23 -13.40
C LEU A 218 7.32 17.37 -12.39
N GLY A 219 7.05 17.05 -11.13
CA GLY A 219 7.03 18.02 -10.04
C GLY A 219 5.71 18.74 -9.84
N ASN A 220 4.72 18.51 -10.71
CA ASN A 220 3.34 18.90 -10.44
C ASN A 220 2.66 17.77 -9.67
N ASN A 221 2.16 18.09 -8.49
CA ASN A 221 1.59 17.12 -7.58
C ASN A 221 0.43 17.70 -6.79
N VAL A 222 -0.49 16.83 -6.40
CA VAL A 222 -1.48 17.11 -5.36
C VAL A 222 -1.02 16.43 -4.07
N TYR A 223 -1.01 17.18 -2.97
CA TYR A 223 -0.63 16.67 -1.65
C TYR A 223 -1.87 16.57 -0.80
N LEU A 224 -2.09 15.41 -0.16
CA LEU A 224 -3.25 15.13 0.67
C LEU A 224 -2.83 15.02 2.13
N TYR A 225 -3.50 15.75 3.03
CA TYR A 225 -3.24 15.77 4.47
C TYR A 225 -4.47 15.35 5.25
N ARG A 226 -4.29 14.62 6.35
CA ARG A 226 -5.40 14.24 7.24
C ARG A 226 -5.90 15.46 8.02
N GLY A 227 -7.22 15.60 8.08
CA GLY A 227 -7.92 16.66 8.81
C GLY A 227 -8.22 17.91 7.98
N ALA A 228 -8.96 18.84 8.60
CA ALA A 228 -9.26 20.17 8.08
C ALA A 228 -8.31 21.22 8.69
N GLY A 229 -8.17 22.37 8.03
CA GLY A 229 -7.36 23.50 8.52
C GLY A 229 -5.88 23.20 8.68
N VAL A 230 -5.34 22.24 7.92
CA VAL A 230 -3.96 21.76 8.09
C VAL A 230 -2.95 22.80 7.61
N ASN A 231 -1.89 23.00 8.38
CA ASN A 231 -0.71 23.74 7.92
C ASN A 231 0.17 22.87 7.03
N MET A 232 -0.17 22.79 5.75
CA MET A 232 0.52 21.95 4.76
C MET A 232 2.01 22.23 4.66
N GLY A 233 2.82 21.18 4.52
CA GLY A 233 4.27 21.22 4.36
C GLY A 233 4.76 20.17 3.38
N ASP A 234 6.04 20.21 3.10
CA ASP A 234 6.77 19.25 2.28
C ASP A 234 6.76 17.82 2.84
N ILE A 235 7.28 16.89 2.05
CA ILE A 235 7.70 15.59 2.56
C ILE A 235 9.00 15.78 3.32
N TYR A 236 8.95 15.57 4.64
CA TYR A 236 10.12 15.69 5.50
C TYR A 236 10.21 14.50 6.45
N THR A 237 11.18 13.63 6.20
CA THR A 237 11.39 12.34 6.87
C THR A 237 12.78 12.25 7.49
N ASN A 238 12.92 11.43 8.52
CA ASN A 238 14.22 11.05 9.06
C ASN A 238 14.91 10.04 8.14
N ARG A 239 16.12 9.61 8.53
CA ARG A 239 16.87 8.61 7.76
C ARG A 239 16.09 7.33 7.52
N ALA A 240 15.33 6.83 8.52
CA ALA A 240 14.52 5.62 8.42
C ALA A 240 13.20 5.79 7.61
N GLY A 241 12.97 6.96 6.99
CA GLY A 241 11.75 7.24 6.23
C GLY A 241 10.54 7.60 7.10
N THR A 242 10.72 7.78 8.42
CA THR A 242 9.63 8.22 9.31
C THR A 242 9.40 9.72 9.16
N PRO A 243 8.15 10.19 8.97
CA PRO A 243 7.81 11.62 8.95
C PRO A 243 8.32 12.37 10.19
N ILE A 244 8.90 13.55 9.98
CA ILE A 244 9.32 14.50 11.01
C ILE A 244 8.31 15.64 11.08
N GLY A 245 7.76 15.90 12.27
CA GLY A 245 6.77 16.94 12.49
C GLY A 245 5.38 16.57 11.96
N SER A 246 4.42 17.48 12.11
CA SER A 246 3.00 17.24 11.81
C SER A 246 2.55 17.74 10.43
N ARG A 247 3.46 18.27 9.62
CA ARG A 247 3.15 18.93 8.34
C ARG A 247 3.41 18.05 7.12
N ASN A 248 3.69 16.75 7.31
CA ASN A 248 3.90 15.81 6.22
C ASN A 248 2.58 15.41 5.55
N PRO A 249 2.56 15.23 4.22
CA PRO A 249 1.37 14.72 3.53
C PRO A 249 1.13 13.24 3.89
N TYR A 250 -0.14 12.89 3.99
CA TYR A 250 -0.61 11.50 4.10
C TYR A 250 -0.31 10.72 2.82
N ALA A 251 -0.64 11.30 1.66
CA ALA A 251 -0.38 10.73 0.34
C ALA A 251 -0.06 11.87 -0.65
N THR A 252 0.60 11.53 -1.76
CA THR A 252 0.81 12.47 -2.87
C THR A 252 0.42 11.81 -4.19
N ALA A 253 -0.09 12.59 -5.14
CA ALA A 253 -0.46 12.13 -6.47
C ALA A 253 0.21 13.01 -7.52
N GLN A 254 0.70 12.40 -8.59
CA GLN A 254 1.26 13.13 -9.72
C GLN A 254 0.14 13.78 -10.49
N VAL A 255 0.39 15.00 -10.93
CA VAL A 255 -0.46 15.68 -11.90
C VAL A 255 0.06 15.32 -13.29
N ILE A 256 -0.74 14.58 -14.05
CA ILE A 256 -0.41 14.08 -15.38
C ILE A 256 -1.10 14.97 -16.40
N LYS A 257 -0.42 15.25 -17.52
CA LYS A 257 -1.06 15.97 -18.63
C LYS A 257 -1.71 14.95 -19.55
N ASP A 258 -3.02 15.02 -19.72
CA ASP A 258 -3.73 14.05 -20.54
C ASP A 258 -3.29 14.16 -22.00
N THR A 259 -2.90 13.02 -22.58
CA THR A 259 -2.37 12.99 -23.94
C THR A 259 -3.47 13.38 -24.94
N GLY A 260 -3.25 14.48 -25.67
CA GLY A 260 -4.22 15.01 -26.63
C GLY A 260 -5.26 15.97 -26.06
N SER A 261 -5.17 16.33 -24.77
CA SER A 261 -5.94 17.43 -24.17
C SER A 261 -5.00 18.48 -23.54
N SER A 262 -5.56 19.62 -23.14
CA SER A 262 -4.88 20.62 -22.30
C SER A 262 -5.15 20.42 -20.81
N GLU A 263 -5.85 19.34 -20.45
CA GLU A 263 -6.26 19.05 -19.09
C GLU A 263 -5.15 18.34 -18.34
N TYR A 264 -5.02 18.70 -17.08
CA TYR A 264 -4.12 18.06 -16.15
C TYR A 264 -4.97 17.30 -15.14
N SER A 265 -4.68 16.02 -14.93
CA SER A 265 -5.46 15.12 -14.09
C SER A 265 -4.61 14.56 -12.94
N PHE A 266 -5.27 14.18 -11.85
CA PHE A 266 -4.64 13.49 -10.72
C PHE A 266 -5.58 12.42 -10.16
N GLU A 267 -4.99 11.43 -9.49
CA GLU A 267 -5.75 10.38 -8.82
C GLU A 267 -5.04 9.89 -7.54
N PHE A 268 -5.82 9.75 -6.47
CA PHE A 268 -5.48 9.01 -5.27
C PHE A 268 -6.38 7.79 -5.15
N GLY A 269 -5.79 6.60 -5.07
CA GLY A 269 -6.51 5.38 -4.75
C GLY A 269 -6.42 5.02 -3.28
N PHE A 270 -7.42 4.26 -2.82
CA PHE A 270 -7.40 3.58 -1.52
C PHE A 270 -7.15 4.55 -0.35
N ILE A 271 -7.82 5.70 -0.35
CA ILE A 271 -7.76 6.67 0.75
C ILE A 271 -8.81 6.27 1.79
N PRO A 272 -8.44 5.96 3.04
CA PRO A 272 -9.41 5.64 4.08
C PRO A 272 -10.47 6.73 4.24
N ALA A 273 -11.68 6.34 4.59
CA ALA A 273 -12.73 7.32 4.88
C ALA A 273 -12.30 8.29 6.00
N GLY A 274 -12.60 9.58 5.83
CA GLY A 274 -12.21 10.62 6.78
C GLY A 274 -12.16 12.01 6.17
N SER A 275 -11.86 13.02 6.99
CA SER A 275 -11.66 14.39 6.53
C SER A 275 -10.22 14.64 6.12
N TYR A 276 -10.03 15.36 5.02
CA TYR A 276 -8.72 15.68 4.46
C TYR A 276 -8.66 17.13 3.96
N THR A 277 -7.43 17.65 3.86
CA THR A 277 -7.11 18.89 3.15
C THR A 277 -6.16 18.53 2.03
N LEU A 278 -6.42 19.01 0.82
CA LEU A 278 -5.50 18.87 -0.31
C LEU A 278 -4.99 20.23 -0.79
N GLY A 279 -3.85 20.22 -1.45
CA GLY A 279 -3.30 21.39 -2.12
C GLY A 279 -2.43 20.99 -3.31
N VAL A 280 -2.45 21.83 -4.35
CA VAL A 280 -1.63 21.66 -5.54
C VAL A 280 -0.27 22.32 -5.31
N THR A 281 0.81 21.63 -5.66
CA THR A 281 2.15 22.20 -5.73
C THR A 281 2.79 21.87 -7.07
N CYS A 282 3.35 22.90 -7.71
CA CYS A 282 4.21 22.77 -8.88
C CYS A 282 5.71 22.80 -8.52
N GLN A 283 6.02 22.54 -7.25
CA GLN A 283 7.37 22.58 -6.69
C GLN A 283 7.86 21.21 -6.22
N GLY A 284 7.23 20.12 -6.68
CA GLY A 284 7.57 18.75 -6.28
C GLY A 284 9.00 18.33 -6.61
N MET A 285 9.60 18.87 -7.68
CA MET A 285 11.02 18.65 -7.99
C MET A 285 11.96 19.18 -6.90
N ALA A 286 11.53 20.22 -6.19
CA ALA A 286 12.27 20.84 -5.11
C ALA A 286 12.02 20.17 -3.75
N ASP A 287 11.06 19.25 -3.65
CA ASP A 287 10.77 18.48 -2.43
C ASP A 287 11.83 17.38 -2.26
N GLU A 288 12.63 17.50 -1.20
CA GLU A 288 13.61 16.50 -0.82
C GLU A 288 13.24 15.86 0.53
N PRO A 289 12.90 14.56 0.56
CA PRO A 289 12.41 13.88 1.76
C PRO A 289 13.29 13.95 3.01
N MET A 290 14.54 14.37 2.93
CA MET A 290 15.47 14.49 4.07
C MET A 290 15.83 15.94 4.41
N ARG A 291 15.20 16.92 3.75
CA ARG A 291 15.40 18.35 3.96
C ARG A 291 14.06 18.99 4.24
N GLN A 292 14.04 19.98 5.13
CA GLN A 292 12.82 20.72 5.38
C GLN A 292 12.71 21.87 4.38
N ASP A 293 11.69 21.79 3.53
CA ASP A 293 11.51 22.62 2.36
C ASP A 293 10.30 23.55 2.49
N SER A 294 10.41 24.71 1.84
CA SER A 294 9.32 25.67 1.79
C SER A 294 8.63 25.57 0.44
N LEU A 295 7.62 24.70 0.38
CA LEU A 295 6.77 24.55 -0.80
C LEU A 295 5.58 25.50 -0.75
N ARG A 296 5.20 25.97 -1.93
CA ARG A 296 3.94 26.67 -2.15
C ARG A 296 2.84 25.67 -2.47
N PHE A 297 1.71 25.83 -1.80
CA PHE A 297 0.48 25.10 -2.08
C PHE A 297 -0.63 26.06 -2.48
N ASP A 298 -1.11 25.93 -3.70
CA ASP A 298 -2.24 26.64 -4.29
C ASP A 298 -3.48 25.71 -4.34
N ALA A 299 -4.63 26.23 -4.79
CA ALA A 299 -5.91 25.51 -4.91
C ALA A 299 -6.22 24.56 -3.74
N ARG A 300 -6.25 25.13 -2.53
CA ARG A 300 -6.43 24.38 -1.29
C ARG A 300 -7.90 24.05 -1.07
N GLN A 301 -8.20 22.79 -0.81
CA GLN A 301 -9.58 22.36 -0.60
C GLN A 301 -9.68 21.37 0.57
N GLU A 302 -10.70 21.54 1.41
CA GLU A 302 -11.08 20.57 2.43
C GLU A 302 -12.14 19.64 1.84
N ILE A 303 -11.97 18.34 2.07
CA ILE A 303 -12.83 17.28 1.55
C ILE A 303 -13.14 16.26 2.64
N VAL A 304 -14.18 15.48 2.41
CA VAL A 304 -14.49 14.27 3.18
C VAL A 304 -14.49 13.12 2.19
N VAL A 305 -13.75 12.06 2.54
CA VAL A 305 -13.73 10.80 1.82
C VAL A 305 -14.67 9.83 2.52
N GLU A 306 -15.59 9.23 1.79
CA GLU A 306 -16.48 8.14 2.19
C GLU A 306 -15.99 6.80 1.60
N ALA A 307 -16.26 5.71 2.31
CA ALA A 307 -15.86 4.39 1.84
C ALA A 307 -16.65 4.01 0.56
N GLY A 308 -15.94 3.51 -0.46
CA GLY A 308 -16.51 3.08 -1.73
C GLY A 308 -16.86 4.22 -2.69
N GLU A 309 -16.59 5.48 -2.36
CA GLU A 309 -16.87 6.60 -3.25
C GLU A 309 -15.75 6.86 -4.26
N VAL A 310 -16.11 7.56 -5.34
CA VAL A 310 -15.17 8.28 -6.21
C VAL A 310 -15.52 9.76 -6.09
N LEU A 311 -14.66 10.51 -5.41
CA LEU A 311 -14.81 11.96 -5.25
C LEU A 311 -14.09 12.67 -6.40
N GLU A 312 -14.86 13.29 -7.29
CA GLU A 312 -14.33 14.12 -8.39
C GLU A 312 -14.18 15.58 -7.96
N LEU A 313 -13.02 16.18 -8.28
CA LEU A 313 -12.67 17.54 -7.93
C LEU A 313 -12.21 18.35 -9.15
N ASP A 314 -12.37 19.67 -9.07
CA ASP A 314 -11.79 20.62 -10.02
C ASP A 314 -10.99 21.67 -9.26
N LEU A 315 -9.67 21.66 -9.45
CA LEU A 315 -8.73 22.52 -8.72
C LEU A 315 -8.35 23.71 -9.60
N LEU A 316 -8.92 24.88 -9.27
CA LEU A 316 -8.80 26.14 -10.02
C LEU A 316 -7.92 27.18 -9.34
#